data_AF-A0A945ZMT1-F1
#
_entry.id   AF-A0A945ZMT1-F1
#
_cell.length_a   1.000
_cell.length_b   1.000
_cell.length_c   1.000
_cell.angle_alpha   90.00
_cell.angle_beta   90.00
_cell.angle_gamma   90.00
#
_symmetry.space_group_name_H-M   'P 1'
#
loop_
_entity.id
_entity.type
_entity.pdbx_description
1 polymer ?
#
loop_
_entity_poly.entity_id
_entity_poly.type
_entity_poly.pdbx_seq_one_letter_code
_entity_poly.pdbx_strand_id
1 'polypeptide(L)'
;MRNVIKLLSMTFIMAVFLLPAISVGMDVYGPKPFDQILESNLNKTWTPSPISSIQNREHVILIDAATSSFCLKVNESDPSLLEVGDVSVLTAGTGTYGNAMRSMFQLLDLNTSELSTEDLTNTYTIHPWLGSYSAIDANTSSGSQSGSSITVRDKNSFYMLEQETIAFLVFTMTGTSTSTKVKATSRYFYNTELQYELDANWSSNQWLKIESNSVSLTNIESEATEFILADAKDLINVEMVVGSDFNPQATTWQTNSFANWPLDPQTGEESPWDYDDSSIFSDHF
;
A
#
# COMPACT_ATOMS: atom_id res chain seq x y z
N MET A 1 -22.60 4.35 70.53
CA MET A 1 -21.65 5.30 69.90
C MET A 1 -20.46 4.62 69.22
N ARG A 2 -19.67 3.78 69.92
CA ARG A 2 -18.44 3.16 69.37
C ARG A 2 -18.64 2.27 68.12
N ASN A 3 -19.76 1.56 68.02
CA ASN A 3 -20.08 0.71 66.87
C ASN A 3 -20.60 1.48 65.65
N VAL A 4 -21.23 2.64 65.87
CA VAL A 4 -21.72 3.52 64.79
C VAL A 4 -20.54 4.22 64.10
N ILE A 5 -19.53 4.63 64.87
CA ILE A 5 -18.29 5.22 64.34
C ILE A 5 -17.50 4.22 63.49
N LYS A 6 -17.45 2.94 63.90
CA LYS A 6 -16.82 1.88 63.12
C LYS A 6 -17.54 1.58 61.81
N LEU A 7 -18.88 1.60 61.83
CA LEU A 7 -19.67 1.39 60.62
C LEU A 7 -19.51 2.54 59.63
N LEU A 8 -19.49 3.80 60.13
CA LEU A 8 -19.21 4.99 59.31
C LEU A 8 -17.78 4.98 58.74
N SER A 9 -16.77 4.59 59.53
CA SER A 9 -15.40 4.51 59.02
C SER A 9 -15.23 3.44 57.95
N MET A 10 -15.93 2.31 58.10
CA MET A 10 -15.87 1.20 57.15
C MET A 10 -16.62 1.51 55.84
N THR A 11 -17.74 2.24 55.90
CA THR A 11 -18.44 2.74 54.69
C THR A 11 -17.64 3.82 53.97
N PHE A 12 -16.93 4.69 54.70
CA PHE A 12 -16.07 5.70 54.11
C PHE A 12 -14.87 5.06 53.37
N ILE A 13 -14.22 4.07 53.98
CA ILE A 13 -13.10 3.34 53.34
C ILE A 13 -13.59 2.58 52.09
N MET A 14 -14.76 1.93 52.16
CA MET A 14 -15.31 1.20 51.02
C MET A 14 -15.73 2.14 49.87
N ALA A 15 -16.23 3.34 50.17
CA ALA A 15 -16.54 4.36 49.18
C ALA A 15 -15.29 4.93 48.48
N VAL A 16 -14.16 5.03 49.19
CA VAL A 16 -12.87 5.45 48.61
C VAL A 16 -12.29 4.39 47.67
N PHE A 17 -12.52 3.09 47.93
CA PHE A 17 -12.10 2.00 47.05
C PHE A 17 -13.07 1.72 45.88
N LEU A 18 -14.31 2.24 45.94
CA LEU A 18 -15.32 2.12 44.88
C LEU A 18 -15.35 3.33 43.92
N LEU A 19 -14.56 4.37 44.19
CA LEU A 19 -14.29 5.38 43.18
C LEU A 19 -13.55 4.67 42.04
N PRO A 20 -14.10 4.63 40.81
CA PRO A 20 -13.31 4.15 39.68
C PRO A 20 -12.05 4.99 39.68
N ALA A 21 -10.90 4.33 39.75
CA ALA A 21 -9.65 4.96 39.39
C ALA A 21 -9.86 5.40 37.94
N ILE A 22 -10.25 6.65 37.75
CA ILE A 22 -10.15 7.33 36.48
C ILE A 22 -8.65 7.34 36.27
N SER A 23 -8.15 6.34 35.58
CA SER A 23 -6.86 6.41 34.92
C SER A 23 -7.00 7.57 33.96
N VAL A 24 -6.75 8.78 34.46
CA VAL A 24 -6.33 9.91 33.64
C VAL A 24 -5.25 9.33 32.75
N GLY A 25 -5.57 9.25 31.46
CA GLY A 25 -4.81 8.49 30.49
C GLY A 25 -3.33 8.72 30.73
N MET A 26 -2.60 7.65 31.02
CA MET A 26 -1.19 7.65 30.70
C MET A 26 -1.12 8.10 29.24
N ASP A 27 -0.63 9.30 29.01
CA ASP A 27 -0.29 9.77 27.67
C ASP A 27 0.94 8.95 27.29
N VAL A 28 0.68 7.70 26.90
CA VAL A 28 1.69 6.83 26.31
C VAL A 28 2.02 7.53 25.02
N TYR A 29 3.21 8.13 24.93
CA TYR A 29 3.78 8.73 23.72
C TYR A 29 4.09 7.65 22.65
N GLY A 30 3.11 6.79 22.38
CA GLY A 30 3.11 5.83 21.31
C GLY A 30 2.67 6.49 20.01
N PRO A 31 3.02 5.90 18.86
CA PRO A 31 2.49 6.34 17.58
C PRO A 31 0.96 6.27 17.62
N LYS A 32 0.31 7.24 16.98
CA LYS A 32 -1.15 7.20 16.80
C LYS A 32 -1.55 5.92 16.06
N PRO A 33 -2.73 5.35 16.33
CA PRO A 33 -3.35 4.33 15.48
C PRO A 33 -3.35 4.75 14.00
N PHE A 34 -3.21 3.79 13.08
CA PHE A 34 -3.02 4.08 11.67
C PHE A 34 -4.17 4.88 11.04
N ASP A 35 -5.42 4.55 11.39
CA ASP A 35 -6.62 5.31 11.02
C ASP A 35 -6.53 6.78 11.45
N GLN A 36 -6.07 7.05 12.67
CA GLN A 36 -5.85 8.42 13.15
C GLN A 36 -4.66 9.12 12.48
N ILE A 37 -3.67 8.36 12.00
CA ILE A 37 -2.58 8.89 11.16
C ILE A 37 -3.15 9.34 9.81
N LEU A 38 -4.01 8.52 9.18
CA LEU A 38 -4.65 8.88 7.90
C LEU A 38 -5.48 10.16 8.00
N GLU A 39 -6.10 10.43 9.14
CA GLU A 39 -6.85 11.67 9.40
C GLU A 39 -5.97 12.86 9.79
N SER A 40 -4.68 12.64 10.11
CA SER A 40 -3.78 13.72 10.52
C SER A 40 -3.39 14.59 9.31
N ASN A 41 -3.29 15.90 9.54
CA ASN A 41 -2.88 16.87 8.52
C ASN A 41 -1.47 16.57 8.00
N LEU A 42 -1.30 16.66 6.68
CA LEU A 42 -0.03 16.44 6.00
C LEU A 42 0.99 17.54 6.36
N ASN A 43 0.58 18.82 6.38
CA ASN A 43 1.41 20.01 6.70
C ASN A 43 2.72 20.14 5.90
N LYS A 44 2.92 19.31 4.88
CA LYS A 44 4.10 19.29 4.01
C LYS A 44 3.65 19.72 2.62
N THR A 45 4.26 20.76 2.09
CA THR A 45 4.08 21.16 0.70
C THR A 45 4.88 20.23 -0.20
N TRP A 46 4.29 19.89 -1.34
CA TRP A 46 4.92 19.02 -2.34
C TRP A 46 4.83 19.67 -3.72
N THR A 47 5.86 19.49 -4.54
CA THR A 47 5.86 19.95 -5.94
C THR A 47 5.95 18.71 -6.81
N PRO A 48 4.95 18.43 -7.67
CA PRO A 48 4.96 17.26 -8.52
C PRO A 48 6.16 17.30 -9.47
N SER A 49 7.00 16.28 -9.41
CA SER A 49 8.11 16.08 -10.34
C SER A 49 7.84 14.82 -11.16
N PRO A 50 7.79 14.89 -12.50
CA PRO A 50 7.71 13.69 -13.33
C PRO A 50 8.87 12.73 -13.05
N ILE A 51 8.60 11.43 -13.01
CA ILE A 51 9.65 10.40 -12.93
C ILE A 51 10.58 10.49 -14.16
N SER A 52 11.83 10.08 -14.02
CA SER A 52 12.81 10.15 -15.13
C SER A 52 12.45 9.27 -16.33
N SER A 53 11.78 8.15 -16.07
CA SER A 53 11.45 7.09 -17.01
C SER A 53 10.30 6.25 -16.44
N ILE A 54 9.45 5.73 -17.32
CA ILE A 54 8.41 4.77 -16.97
C ILE A 54 9.09 3.43 -16.70
N GLN A 55 8.98 2.95 -15.46
CA GLN A 55 9.60 1.71 -14.99
C GLN A 55 8.92 1.30 -13.67
N ASN A 56 9.40 0.23 -13.05
CA ASN A 56 8.98 -0.16 -11.71
C ASN A 56 9.19 0.98 -10.71
N ARG A 57 8.13 1.34 -9.98
CA ARG A 57 8.13 2.43 -9.01
C ARG A 57 7.17 2.11 -7.87
N GLU A 58 7.59 2.36 -6.64
CA GLU A 58 6.75 2.14 -5.45
C GLU A 58 5.81 3.31 -5.16
N HIS A 59 6.20 4.53 -5.51
CA HIS A 59 5.52 5.76 -5.11
C HIS A 59 5.31 6.67 -6.33
N VAL A 60 4.17 6.52 -7.00
CA VAL A 60 3.78 7.35 -8.16
C VAL A 60 2.36 7.87 -7.97
N ILE A 61 2.14 9.13 -8.34
CA ILE A 61 0.80 9.71 -8.48
C ILE A 61 0.54 9.95 -9.97
N LEU A 62 -0.61 9.49 -10.46
CA LEU A 62 -1.06 9.72 -11.82
C LEU A 62 -1.89 11.01 -11.85
N ILE A 63 -1.30 12.10 -12.34
CA ILE A 63 -1.90 13.44 -12.41
C ILE A 63 -2.37 13.72 -13.83
N ASP A 64 -3.50 14.39 -14.04
CA ASP A 64 -3.92 14.81 -15.38
C ASP A 64 -2.91 15.81 -15.98
N ALA A 65 -2.38 15.52 -17.17
CA ALA A 65 -1.36 16.35 -17.80
C ALA A 65 -1.94 17.67 -18.36
N ALA A 66 -3.24 17.71 -18.67
CA ALA A 66 -3.88 18.85 -19.31
C ALA A 66 -4.00 20.06 -18.36
N THR A 67 -4.36 19.82 -17.10
CA THR A 67 -4.61 20.86 -16.09
C THR A 67 -3.74 20.73 -14.85
N SER A 68 -3.14 19.56 -14.60
CA SER A 68 -2.37 19.25 -13.38
C SER A 68 -3.15 19.52 -12.09
N SER A 69 -4.48 19.43 -12.16
CA SER A 69 -5.38 19.76 -11.06
C SER A 69 -5.97 18.51 -10.41
N PHE A 70 -6.02 17.41 -11.14
CA PHE A 70 -6.67 16.18 -10.75
C PHE A 70 -5.70 15.01 -10.78
N CYS A 71 -5.88 14.05 -9.87
CA CYS A 71 -5.13 12.81 -9.85
C CYS A 71 -6.02 11.60 -9.60
N LEU A 72 -5.51 10.41 -9.89
CA LEU A 72 -6.15 9.18 -9.42
C LEU A 72 -6.06 9.09 -7.90
N LYS A 73 -7.13 8.61 -7.28
CA LYS A 73 -7.19 8.39 -5.84
C LYS A 73 -8.11 7.21 -5.53
N VAL A 74 -7.73 6.36 -4.58
CA VAL A 74 -8.64 5.33 -4.04
C VAL A 74 -9.71 6.01 -3.20
N ASN A 75 -10.97 5.62 -3.39
CA ASN A 75 -12.06 6.18 -2.62
C ASN A 75 -11.90 5.87 -1.11
N GLU A 76 -12.23 6.87 -0.29
CA GLU A 76 -12.02 6.79 1.15
C GLU A 76 -13.02 5.87 1.85
N SER A 77 -14.29 5.91 1.41
CA SER A 77 -15.38 5.14 1.99
C SER A 77 -15.43 3.70 1.45
N ASP A 78 -15.03 3.51 0.20
CA ASP A 78 -15.00 2.22 -0.49
C ASP A 78 -13.66 2.01 -1.22
N PRO A 79 -12.71 1.30 -0.60
CA PRO A 79 -11.40 1.04 -1.20
C PRO A 79 -11.44 0.21 -2.49
N SER A 80 -12.58 -0.38 -2.86
CA SER A 80 -12.76 -1.10 -4.13
C SER A 80 -12.97 -0.17 -5.33
N LEU A 81 -13.11 1.14 -5.11
CA LEU A 81 -13.38 2.13 -6.14
C LEU A 81 -12.24 3.14 -6.28
N LEU A 82 -12.06 3.65 -7.49
CA LEU A 82 -11.23 4.83 -7.76
C LEU A 82 -12.10 6.08 -7.95
N GLU A 83 -11.62 7.17 -7.41
CA GLU A 83 -12.15 8.51 -7.55
C GLU A 83 -11.08 9.48 -8.08
N VAL A 84 -11.50 10.72 -8.29
CA VAL A 84 -10.63 11.81 -8.72
C VAL A 84 -10.25 12.65 -7.51
N GLY A 85 -8.95 12.73 -7.21
CA GLY A 85 -8.39 13.56 -6.15
C GLY A 85 -7.99 14.95 -6.67
N ASP A 86 -7.99 15.95 -5.78
CA ASP A 86 -7.50 17.30 -6.07
C ASP A 86 -6.01 17.40 -5.71
N VAL A 87 -5.18 17.74 -6.71
CA VAL A 87 -3.72 17.87 -6.56
C VAL A 87 -3.35 19.07 -5.68
N SER A 88 -4.18 20.11 -5.62
CA SER A 88 -3.93 21.30 -4.79
C SER A 88 -3.84 20.96 -3.30
N VAL A 89 -4.63 19.97 -2.86
CA VAL A 89 -4.66 19.49 -1.47
C VAL A 89 -3.32 18.86 -1.07
N LEU A 90 -2.64 18.19 -2.01
CA LEU A 90 -1.33 17.58 -1.81
C LEU A 90 -0.20 18.62 -1.89
N THR A 91 -0.26 19.47 -2.91
CA THR A 91 0.81 20.45 -3.19
C THR A 91 0.87 21.58 -2.17
N ALA A 92 -0.29 22.06 -1.71
CA ALA A 92 -0.38 23.05 -0.64
C ALA A 92 -0.20 22.44 0.77
N GLY A 93 -0.18 21.11 0.90
CA GLY A 93 -0.07 20.43 2.20
C GLY A 93 -1.29 20.60 3.10
N THR A 94 -2.44 20.98 2.54
CA THR A 94 -3.69 21.22 3.27
C THR A 94 -4.52 19.95 3.48
N GLY A 95 -4.16 18.86 2.81
CA GLY A 95 -4.79 17.55 2.98
C GLY A 95 -4.32 16.79 4.20
N THR A 96 -4.76 15.54 4.26
CA THR A 96 -4.34 14.55 5.26
C THR A 96 -3.35 13.54 4.68
N TYR A 97 -2.71 12.76 5.55
CA TYR A 97 -1.94 11.60 5.10
C TYR A 97 -2.79 10.60 4.32
N GLY A 98 -4.07 10.46 4.65
CA GLY A 98 -5.04 9.66 3.88
C GLY A 98 -5.20 10.15 2.45
N ASN A 99 -5.24 11.47 2.21
CA ASN A 99 -5.27 12.01 0.85
C ASN A 99 -4.01 11.63 0.07
N ALA A 100 -2.83 11.78 0.69
CA ALA A 100 -1.56 11.44 0.07
C ALA A 100 -1.46 9.93 -0.24
N MET A 101 -1.67 9.07 0.76
CA MET A 101 -1.54 7.62 0.64
C MET A 101 -2.54 6.99 -0.33
N ARG A 102 -3.80 7.48 -0.37
CA ARG A 102 -4.81 7.00 -1.33
C ARG A 102 -4.55 7.44 -2.77
N SER A 103 -3.76 8.49 -2.97
CA SER A 103 -3.40 8.98 -4.32
C SER A 103 -2.12 8.33 -4.86
N MET A 104 -1.37 7.63 -4.02
CA MET A 104 -0.14 6.94 -4.40
C MET A 104 -0.42 5.52 -4.90
N PHE A 105 0.30 5.15 -5.95
CA PHE A 105 0.25 3.84 -6.57
C PHE A 105 1.67 3.31 -6.81
N GLN A 106 1.78 1.99 -6.81
CA GLN A 106 2.94 1.26 -7.26
C GLN A 106 2.73 0.82 -8.72
N LEU A 107 3.73 1.07 -9.56
CA LEU A 107 3.85 0.52 -10.90
C LEU A 107 4.78 -0.70 -10.84
N LEU A 108 4.27 -1.86 -11.24
CA LEU A 108 4.99 -3.12 -11.15
C LEU A 108 4.90 -3.87 -12.47
N ASP A 109 6.03 -4.09 -13.13
CA ASP A 109 6.13 -4.83 -14.39
C ASP A 109 5.62 -6.25 -14.20
N LEU A 110 4.89 -6.77 -15.18
CA LEU A 110 4.25 -8.08 -15.10
C LEU A 110 5.24 -9.21 -14.72
N ASN A 111 6.50 -9.14 -15.16
CA ASN A 111 7.50 -10.19 -14.93
C ASN A 111 8.29 -10.04 -13.61
N THR A 112 8.00 -9.03 -12.79
CA THR A 112 8.72 -8.85 -11.51
C THR A 112 8.24 -9.77 -10.38
N SER A 113 7.14 -10.50 -10.55
CA SER A 113 6.64 -11.46 -9.56
C SER A 113 7.35 -12.81 -9.59
N GLU A 114 8.17 -13.08 -10.61
CA GLU A 114 8.99 -14.27 -10.68
C GLU A 114 10.43 -13.92 -10.33
N LEU A 115 11.13 -14.79 -9.62
CA LEU A 115 12.53 -14.63 -9.24
C LEU A 115 13.41 -14.53 -10.50
N SER A 116 13.51 -13.32 -11.06
CA SER A 116 14.49 -12.76 -12.00
C SER A 116 14.94 -13.56 -13.23
N THR A 117 14.21 -14.56 -13.71
CA THR A 117 14.62 -15.31 -14.92
C THR A 117 14.09 -14.72 -16.22
N GLU A 118 13.00 -13.96 -16.17
CA GLU A 118 12.36 -13.38 -17.35
C GLU A 118 12.71 -11.89 -17.51
N ASP A 119 12.86 -11.45 -18.76
CA ASP A 119 13.07 -10.04 -19.08
C ASP A 119 11.83 -9.21 -18.74
N LEU A 120 12.03 -7.92 -18.42
CA LEU A 120 10.92 -7.00 -18.18
C LEU A 120 10.08 -6.80 -19.45
N THR A 121 8.75 -6.82 -19.28
CA THR A 121 7.80 -6.73 -20.39
C THR A 121 7.54 -5.30 -20.86
N ASN A 122 7.87 -4.30 -20.03
CA ASN A 122 7.41 -2.91 -20.17
C ASN A 122 5.88 -2.80 -20.17
N THR A 123 5.22 -3.74 -19.48
CA THR A 123 3.79 -3.71 -19.19
C THR A 123 3.59 -3.83 -17.69
N TYR A 124 2.70 -3.00 -17.14
CA TYR A 124 2.65 -2.76 -15.71
C TYR A 124 1.29 -3.13 -15.14
N THR A 125 1.31 -3.69 -13.95
CA THR A 125 0.18 -3.71 -13.02
C THR A 125 0.26 -2.47 -12.13
N ILE A 126 -0.89 -1.90 -11.80
CA ILE A 126 -0.99 -0.70 -10.95
C ILE A 126 -1.66 -1.11 -9.65
N HIS A 127 -0.97 -0.89 -8.53
CA HIS A 127 -1.43 -1.29 -7.20
C HIS A 127 -1.60 -0.05 -6.33
N PRO A 128 -2.72 0.11 -5.62
CA PRO A 128 -2.81 1.13 -4.60
C PRO A 128 -1.75 0.96 -3.53
N TRP A 129 -1.18 2.06 -3.06
CA TRP A 129 -0.24 2.01 -1.94
C TRP A 129 -0.93 1.55 -0.65
N LEU A 130 -2.17 2.04 -0.40
CA LEU A 130 -3.06 1.50 0.64
C LEU A 130 -3.81 0.26 0.15
N GLY A 131 -3.10 -0.85 0.05
CA GLY A 131 -3.65 -2.12 -0.40
C GLY A 131 -2.74 -2.79 -1.40
N SER A 132 -1.48 -3.02 -1.05
CA SER A 132 -0.44 -3.56 -1.93
C SER A 132 -0.73 -4.97 -2.47
N TYR A 133 -1.64 -5.72 -1.84
CA TYR A 133 -2.12 -6.99 -2.35
C TYR A 133 -3.24 -6.85 -3.40
N SER A 134 -3.74 -5.63 -3.59
CA SER A 134 -4.80 -5.31 -4.55
C SER A 134 -4.23 -4.62 -5.78
N ALA A 135 -4.89 -4.82 -6.91
CA ALA A 135 -4.55 -4.17 -8.17
C ALA A 135 -5.79 -3.56 -8.83
N ILE A 136 -5.54 -2.64 -9.74
CA ILE A 136 -6.57 -2.06 -10.60
C ILE A 136 -7.12 -3.12 -11.56
N ASP A 137 -8.44 -3.23 -11.63
CA ASP A 137 -9.21 -4.04 -12.58
C ASP A 137 -10.36 -3.22 -13.21
N ALA A 138 -11.07 -3.80 -14.17
CA ALA A 138 -12.33 -3.30 -14.70
C ALA A 138 -13.56 -3.87 -13.94
N ASN A 139 -14.65 -3.12 -13.93
CA ASN A 139 -15.94 -3.51 -13.36
C ASN A 139 -16.70 -4.56 -14.22
N THR A 140 -16.05 -5.65 -14.60
CA THR A 140 -16.63 -6.62 -15.52
C THR A 140 -16.32 -8.07 -15.13
N SER A 141 -17.13 -9.02 -15.62
CA SER A 141 -16.89 -10.45 -15.42
C SER A 141 -15.87 -11.00 -16.41
N SER A 142 -15.30 -12.18 -16.13
CA SER A 142 -14.45 -12.90 -17.09
C SER A 142 -15.19 -13.11 -18.42
N GLY A 143 -14.47 -12.98 -19.54
CA GLY A 143 -14.99 -13.13 -20.90
C GLY A 143 -15.61 -11.86 -21.49
N SER A 144 -15.52 -10.73 -20.79
CA SER A 144 -16.04 -9.45 -21.27
C SER A 144 -14.98 -8.68 -22.06
N GLN A 145 -15.39 -8.02 -23.14
CA GLN A 145 -14.45 -7.28 -24.00
C GLN A 145 -14.08 -5.90 -23.46
N SER A 146 -14.84 -5.33 -22.52
CA SER A 146 -14.63 -3.98 -21.99
C SER A 146 -15.25 -3.82 -20.61
N GLY A 147 -14.75 -2.87 -19.83
CA GLY A 147 -15.41 -2.35 -18.63
C GLY A 147 -15.85 -0.90 -18.82
N SER A 148 -16.78 -0.43 -18.00
CA SER A 148 -17.21 0.98 -18.00
C SER A 148 -16.53 1.80 -16.91
N SER A 149 -16.12 1.17 -15.82
CA SER A 149 -15.44 1.82 -14.71
C SER A 149 -14.27 0.99 -14.21
N ILE A 150 -13.41 1.66 -13.45
CA ILE A 150 -12.30 1.03 -12.76
C ILE A 150 -12.72 0.57 -11.36
N THR A 151 -12.20 -0.59 -10.96
CA THR A 151 -12.32 -1.15 -9.61
C THR A 151 -10.94 -1.55 -9.09
N VAL A 152 -10.79 -1.67 -7.79
CA VAL A 152 -9.61 -2.22 -7.12
C VAL A 152 -10.01 -3.57 -6.55
N ARG A 153 -9.25 -4.61 -6.88
CA ARG A 153 -9.52 -5.99 -6.44
C ARG A 153 -8.34 -6.56 -5.71
N ASP A 154 -8.61 -7.29 -4.63
CA ASP A 154 -7.61 -8.12 -3.98
C ASP A 154 -7.20 -9.27 -4.92
N LYS A 155 -5.90 -9.40 -5.12
CA LYS A 155 -5.32 -10.36 -6.06
C LYS A 155 -4.22 -11.23 -5.44
N ASN A 156 -3.81 -10.97 -4.21
CA ASN A 156 -2.63 -11.63 -3.62
C ASN A 156 -2.76 -11.83 -2.10
N SER A 157 -3.78 -11.29 -1.43
CA SER A 157 -3.88 -11.44 0.02
C SER A 157 -4.27 -12.88 0.39
N PHE A 158 -4.11 -13.20 1.68
CA PHE A 158 -4.58 -14.48 2.23
C PHE A 158 -6.08 -14.71 2.01
N TYR A 159 -6.88 -13.64 1.96
CA TYR A 159 -8.34 -13.67 1.81
C TYR A 159 -8.81 -13.53 0.36
N MET A 160 -7.90 -13.56 -0.61
CA MET A 160 -8.22 -13.38 -2.03
C MET A 160 -9.29 -14.37 -2.51
N LEU A 161 -9.25 -15.63 -2.06
CA LEU A 161 -10.20 -16.67 -2.46
C LEU A 161 -11.63 -16.46 -1.93
N GLU A 162 -11.84 -15.51 -1.02
CA GLU A 162 -13.15 -15.10 -0.54
C GLU A 162 -13.82 -14.08 -1.48
N GLN A 163 -13.08 -13.53 -2.45
CA GLN A 163 -13.60 -12.55 -3.39
C GLN A 163 -14.40 -13.23 -4.52
N GLU A 164 -15.51 -12.61 -4.92
CA GLU A 164 -16.32 -13.10 -6.05
C GLU A 164 -15.59 -13.02 -7.40
N THR A 165 -14.67 -12.06 -7.52
CA THR A 165 -13.87 -11.84 -8.73
C THR A 165 -12.47 -11.48 -8.33
N ILE A 166 -11.52 -12.28 -8.80
CA ILE A 166 -10.10 -12.09 -8.60
C ILE A 166 -9.50 -11.86 -9.99
N ALA A 167 -9.13 -10.63 -10.27
CA ALA A 167 -8.67 -10.22 -11.58
C ALA A 167 -7.88 -8.92 -11.48
N PHE A 168 -7.06 -8.64 -12.49
CA PHE A 168 -6.33 -7.39 -12.61
C PHE A 168 -6.09 -7.02 -14.08
N LEU A 169 -5.91 -5.72 -14.32
CA LEU A 169 -5.53 -5.19 -15.61
C LEU A 169 -4.01 -5.02 -15.71
N VAL A 170 -3.51 -5.19 -16.93
CA VAL A 170 -2.14 -4.92 -17.33
C VAL A 170 -2.14 -3.75 -18.31
N PHE A 171 -1.26 -2.80 -18.03
CA PHE A 171 -1.23 -1.51 -18.69
C PHE A 171 0.04 -1.33 -19.52
N THR A 172 -0.14 -0.77 -20.71
CA THR A 172 0.95 -0.20 -21.51
C THR A 172 0.86 1.31 -21.47
N MET A 173 2.00 1.95 -21.23
CA MET A 173 2.13 3.40 -21.16
C MET A 173 2.74 3.91 -22.47
N THR A 174 2.04 4.80 -23.18
CA THR A 174 2.55 5.39 -24.43
C THR A 174 2.75 6.89 -24.29
N GLY A 175 3.98 7.34 -24.49
CA GLY A 175 4.39 8.75 -24.37
C GLY A 175 5.62 8.90 -23.48
N THR A 176 5.66 9.97 -22.70
CA THR A 176 6.71 10.26 -21.72
C THR A 176 6.10 10.35 -20.32
N SER A 177 6.93 10.36 -19.27
CA SER A 177 6.44 10.53 -17.89
C SER A 177 5.72 11.87 -17.63
N THR A 178 5.87 12.85 -18.52
CA THR A 178 5.19 14.16 -18.46
C THR A 178 3.86 14.19 -19.21
N SER A 179 3.63 13.26 -20.13
CA SER A 179 2.38 13.09 -20.86
C SER A 179 2.38 11.68 -21.43
N THR A 180 1.72 10.77 -20.70
CA THR A 180 1.53 9.38 -21.12
C THR A 180 0.05 9.05 -21.16
N LYS A 181 -0.37 8.30 -22.17
CA LYS A 181 -1.66 7.62 -22.15
C LYS A 181 -1.50 6.25 -21.52
N VAL A 182 -2.47 5.86 -20.69
CA VAL A 182 -2.46 4.59 -19.97
C VAL A 182 -3.48 3.66 -20.64
N LYS A 183 -2.99 2.63 -21.33
CA LYS A 183 -3.80 1.68 -22.09
C LYS A 183 -3.90 0.35 -21.35
N ALA A 184 -5.11 -0.12 -21.03
CA ALA A 184 -5.37 -1.43 -20.45
C ALA A 184 -5.31 -2.50 -21.54
N THR A 185 -4.11 -3.02 -21.79
CA THR A 185 -3.79 -3.89 -22.93
C THR A 185 -4.28 -5.31 -22.74
N SER A 186 -4.28 -5.80 -21.50
CA SER A 186 -4.76 -7.15 -21.18
C SER A 186 -5.37 -7.19 -19.78
N ARG A 187 -6.12 -8.26 -19.53
CA ARG A 187 -6.73 -8.56 -18.24
C ARG A 187 -6.45 -10.00 -17.88
N TYR A 188 -6.12 -10.27 -16.63
CA TYR A 188 -5.95 -11.61 -16.10
C TYR A 188 -7.04 -11.88 -15.07
N PHE A 189 -7.56 -13.11 -15.05
CA PHE A 189 -8.48 -13.58 -14.02
C PHE A 189 -7.93 -14.84 -13.37
N TYR A 190 -8.27 -15.03 -12.09
CA TYR A 190 -7.90 -16.23 -11.36
C TYR A 190 -8.88 -17.35 -11.68
N ASN A 191 -8.39 -18.45 -12.22
CA ASN A 191 -9.21 -19.56 -12.68
C ASN A 191 -9.44 -20.60 -11.57
N THR A 192 -10.26 -21.60 -11.88
CA THR A 192 -10.58 -22.71 -10.95
C THR A 192 -9.39 -23.64 -10.67
N GLU A 193 -8.32 -23.55 -11.47
CA GLU A 193 -7.09 -24.31 -11.30
C GLU A 193 -6.09 -23.61 -10.37
N LEU A 194 -6.54 -22.55 -9.69
CA LEU A 194 -5.75 -21.76 -8.73
C LEU A 194 -4.58 -21.01 -9.39
N GLN A 195 -4.76 -20.59 -10.64
CA GLN A 195 -3.75 -19.87 -11.43
C GLN A 195 -4.35 -18.64 -12.13
N TYR A 196 -3.49 -17.67 -12.45
CA TYR A 196 -3.88 -16.55 -13.29
C TYR A 196 -3.84 -16.92 -14.76
N GLU A 197 -4.91 -16.61 -15.48
CA GLU A 197 -5.04 -16.83 -16.91
C GLU A 197 -5.42 -15.52 -17.62
N LEU A 198 -4.93 -15.37 -18.85
CA LEU A 198 -5.26 -14.24 -19.71
C LEU A 198 -6.74 -14.32 -20.16
N ASP A 199 -7.50 -13.23 -19.98
CA ASP A 199 -8.84 -13.10 -20.55
C ASP A 199 -8.74 -12.86 -22.07
N ALA A 200 -8.89 -13.93 -22.84
CA ALA A 200 -8.78 -13.91 -24.30
C ALA A 200 -9.82 -13.00 -25.00
N ASN A 201 -10.90 -12.61 -24.31
CA ASN A 201 -11.93 -11.75 -24.86
C ASN A 201 -11.66 -10.27 -24.58
N TRP A 202 -10.77 -9.93 -23.65
CA TRP A 202 -10.50 -8.54 -23.30
C TRP A 202 -10.02 -7.74 -24.52
N SER A 203 -10.67 -6.60 -24.78
CA SER A 203 -10.22 -5.69 -25.83
C SER A 203 -8.97 -4.96 -25.36
N SER A 204 -7.90 -5.02 -26.15
CA SER A 204 -6.70 -4.24 -25.87
C SER A 204 -6.90 -2.74 -26.03
N ASN A 205 -7.98 -2.28 -26.68
CA ASN A 205 -8.24 -0.87 -26.96
C ASN A 205 -9.09 -0.22 -25.87
N GLN A 206 -8.56 -0.19 -24.66
CA GLN A 206 -9.17 0.42 -23.48
C GLN A 206 -8.18 1.41 -22.87
N TRP A 207 -8.57 2.65 -22.63
CA TRP A 207 -7.70 3.68 -22.07
C TRP A 207 -8.29 4.30 -20.81
N LEU A 208 -7.44 4.64 -19.85
CA LEU A 208 -7.88 5.37 -18.67
C LEU A 208 -8.33 6.79 -19.03
N LYS A 209 -9.44 7.18 -18.42
CA LYS A 209 -10.03 8.50 -18.55
C LYS A 209 -10.47 9.00 -17.18
N ILE A 210 -10.01 10.19 -16.81
CA ILE A 210 -10.56 10.96 -15.71
C ILE A 210 -11.84 11.63 -16.20
N GLU A 211 -12.94 11.38 -15.50
CA GLU A 211 -14.19 12.12 -15.64
C GLU A 211 -14.36 13.08 -14.47
N SER A 212 -15.53 13.72 -14.32
CA SER A 212 -15.71 14.78 -13.32
C SER A 212 -15.41 14.31 -11.89
N ASN A 213 -15.86 13.11 -11.50
CA ASN A 213 -15.69 12.57 -10.14
C ASN A 213 -15.23 11.10 -10.11
N SER A 214 -15.05 10.47 -11.26
CA SER A 214 -14.77 9.04 -11.37
C SER A 214 -13.72 8.75 -12.44
N VAL A 215 -13.12 7.57 -12.33
CA VAL A 215 -12.14 7.08 -13.29
C VAL A 215 -12.79 5.98 -14.13
N SER A 216 -12.82 6.16 -15.45
CA SER A 216 -13.46 5.25 -16.39
C SER A 216 -12.48 4.70 -17.43
N LEU A 217 -12.96 3.74 -18.22
CA LEU A 217 -12.29 3.25 -19.41
C LEU A 217 -13.03 3.76 -20.65
N THR A 218 -12.28 4.20 -21.66
CA THR A 218 -12.81 4.54 -22.98
C THR A 218 -12.18 3.67 -24.06
N ASN A 219 -12.91 3.40 -25.14
CA ASN A 219 -12.41 2.70 -26.31
C ASN A 219 -11.85 3.66 -27.38
N ILE A 220 -11.83 4.96 -27.08
CA ILE A 220 -11.46 6.01 -28.02
C ILE A 220 -10.20 6.70 -27.50
N GLU A 221 -9.08 6.51 -28.19
CA GLU A 221 -7.78 7.04 -27.76
C GLU A 221 -7.74 8.57 -27.64
N SER A 222 -8.55 9.29 -28.42
CA SER A 222 -8.63 10.76 -28.34
C SER A 222 -9.40 11.27 -27.13
N GLU A 223 -10.18 10.41 -26.47
CA GLU A 223 -10.89 10.73 -25.22
C GLU A 223 -10.09 10.31 -23.97
N ALA A 224 -8.98 9.60 -24.15
CA ALA A 224 -8.11 9.17 -23.07
C ALA A 224 -7.46 10.37 -22.38
N THR A 225 -7.31 10.28 -21.06
CA THR A 225 -6.56 11.28 -20.30
C THR A 225 -5.07 11.04 -20.48
N GLU A 226 -4.32 12.11 -20.77
CA GLU A 226 -2.87 12.10 -20.67
C GLU A 226 -2.48 12.34 -19.22
N PHE A 227 -1.52 11.56 -18.71
CA PHE A 227 -1.09 11.63 -17.33
C PHE A 227 0.37 12.07 -17.21
N ILE A 228 0.66 12.85 -16.18
CA ILE A 228 1.98 13.01 -15.60
C ILE A 228 2.13 11.91 -14.54
N LEU A 229 3.19 11.11 -14.65
CA LEU A 229 3.60 10.16 -13.63
C LEU A 229 4.53 10.87 -12.65
N ALA A 230 3.96 11.44 -11.59
CA ALA A 230 4.71 12.23 -10.61
C ALA A 230 5.33 11.36 -9.53
N ASP A 231 6.58 11.63 -9.18
CA ASP A 231 7.29 11.01 -8.06
C ASP A 231 6.70 11.51 -6.74
N ALA A 232 6.22 10.57 -5.93
CA ALA A 232 5.59 10.84 -4.64
C ALA A 232 6.48 10.51 -3.44
N LYS A 233 7.76 10.15 -3.64
CA LYS A 233 8.71 9.84 -2.56
C LYS A 233 8.79 10.93 -1.50
N ASP A 234 8.80 12.18 -1.91
CA ASP A 234 8.89 13.31 -0.99
C ASP A 234 7.56 13.65 -0.32
N LEU A 235 6.44 13.01 -0.69
CA LEU A 235 5.13 13.33 -0.11
C LEU A 235 4.99 12.76 1.31
N ILE A 236 5.50 11.54 1.55
CA ILE A 236 5.49 10.88 2.86
C ILE A 236 6.86 10.27 3.13
N ASN A 237 7.40 10.53 4.31
CA ASN A 237 8.72 10.03 4.70
C ASN A 237 8.64 8.60 5.25
N VAL A 238 8.50 7.63 4.34
CA VAL A 238 8.46 6.18 4.66
C VAL A 238 9.62 5.42 4.03
N GLU A 239 10.48 6.08 3.26
CA GLU A 239 11.61 5.44 2.60
C GLU A 239 12.73 5.10 3.60
N MET A 240 13.19 3.85 3.53
CA MET A 240 14.39 3.38 4.20
C MET A 240 15.57 3.56 3.26
N VAL A 241 16.10 4.79 3.21
CA VAL A 241 17.19 5.15 2.29
C VAL A 241 18.37 4.17 2.47
N VAL A 242 18.92 3.67 1.37
CA VAL A 242 20.12 2.80 1.40
C VAL A 242 21.26 3.55 2.07
N GLY A 243 21.84 2.95 3.13
CA GLY A 243 22.87 3.61 3.94
C GLY A 243 22.34 4.47 5.10
N SER A 244 21.02 4.61 5.26
CA SER A 244 20.42 5.25 6.44
C SER A 244 20.65 4.41 7.70
N ASP A 245 20.80 5.06 8.84
CA ASP A 245 20.88 4.40 10.16
C ASP A 245 19.62 3.56 10.47
N PHE A 246 18.49 3.88 9.83
CA PHE A 246 17.26 3.10 9.94
C PHE A 246 17.21 1.91 8.99
N ASN A 247 18.09 1.82 7.98
CA ASN A 247 18.13 0.68 7.07
C ASN A 247 18.91 -0.49 7.70
N PRO A 248 18.28 -1.64 8.01
CA PRO A 248 18.94 -2.76 8.65
C PRO A 248 20.03 -3.39 7.76
N GLN A 249 19.95 -3.22 6.43
CA GLN A 249 21.02 -3.65 5.51
C GLN A 249 22.26 -2.75 5.57
N ALA A 250 22.13 -1.52 6.10
CA ALA A 250 23.23 -0.59 6.28
C ALA A 250 23.90 -0.75 7.66
N THR A 251 23.28 -1.48 8.58
CA THR A 251 23.86 -1.74 9.90
C THR A 251 24.82 -2.93 9.81
N THR A 252 26.09 -2.73 10.17
CA THR A 252 27.03 -3.85 10.28
C THR A 252 26.50 -4.84 11.31
N TRP A 253 26.35 -6.10 10.90
CA TRP A 253 25.92 -7.21 11.74
C TRP A 253 26.59 -7.17 13.11
N GLN A 254 25.78 -7.17 14.17
CA GLN A 254 26.25 -7.24 15.54
C GLN A 254 25.95 -8.64 16.06
N THR A 255 26.98 -9.37 16.48
CA THR A 255 26.81 -10.65 17.17
C THR A 255 26.19 -10.40 18.54
N ASN A 256 24.88 -10.68 18.69
CA ASN A 256 24.20 -10.66 19.98
C ASN A 256 24.19 -12.07 20.60
N SER A 257 24.58 -12.17 21.87
CA SER A 257 24.69 -13.42 22.63
C SER A 257 23.35 -14.14 22.90
N PHE A 258 22.19 -13.55 22.57
CA PHE A 258 20.87 -14.08 22.95
C PHE A 258 19.87 -14.28 21.82
N ALA A 259 20.29 -14.08 20.56
CA ALA A 259 19.37 -14.24 19.45
C ALA A 259 19.77 -15.45 18.60
N ASN A 260 18.86 -16.44 18.51
CA ASN A 260 19.02 -17.62 17.66
C ASN A 260 19.18 -17.18 16.21
N TRP A 261 20.26 -17.58 15.56
CA TRP A 261 20.78 -16.86 14.40
C TRP A 261 20.91 -17.74 13.15
N PRO A 262 20.61 -17.17 11.96
CA PRO A 262 20.62 -17.87 10.68
C PRO A 262 22.03 -18.11 10.14
N LEU A 263 22.15 -19.08 9.22
CA LEU A 263 23.34 -19.40 8.43
C LEU A 263 24.06 -18.14 7.90
N ASP A 264 25.39 -18.11 7.97
CA ASP A 264 26.18 -17.04 7.36
C ASP A 264 25.92 -17.01 5.83
N PRO A 265 25.39 -15.90 5.26
CA PRO A 265 25.05 -15.83 3.84
C PRO A 265 26.26 -15.81 2.89
N GLN A 266 27.47 -15.54 3.37
CA GLN A 266 28.69 -15.47 2.55
C GLN A 266 29.50 -16.76 2.57
N THR A 267 29.44 -17.52 3.67
CA THR A 267 30.24 -18.74 3.84
C THR A 267 29.39 -20.01 3.84
N GLY A 268 28.09 -19.90 4.13
CA GLY A 268 27.16 -21.02 4.23
C GLY A 268 27.40 -21.93 5.43
N GLU A 269 28.28 -21.54 6.37
CA GLU A 269 28.54 -22.31 7.57
C GLU A 269 27.48 -22.01 8.65
N GLU A 270 27.02 -23.07 9.33
CA GLU A 270 26.33 -22.92 10.60
C GLU A 270 27.33 -22.39 11.62
N SER A 271 26.91 -21.42 12.44
CA SER A 271 27.76 -20.88 13.49
C SER A 271 28.32 -22.02 14.35
N PRO A 272 29.60 -21.99 14.78
CA PRO A 272 30.27 -23.07 15.53
C PRO A 272 29.76 -23.27 16.98
N TRP A 273 28.50 -22.93 17.23
CA TRP A 273 27.80 -22.99 18.52
C TRP A 273 26.38 -23.52 18.30
N ASP A 274 26.27 -24.72 17.71
CA ASP A 274 25.04 -25.52 17.72
C ASP A 274 24.49 -25.61 19.16
N TYR A 275 23.17 -25.64 19.34
CA TYR A 275 22.54 -25.79 20.65
C TYR A 275 23.04 -27.06 21.35
N ASP A 276 23.21 -28.14 20.60
CA ASP A 276 23.75 -29.42 21.09
C ASP A 276 25.23 -29.32 21.52
N ASP A 277 25.96 -28.29 21.05
CA ASP A 277 27.35 -27.99 21.38
C ASP A 277 27.52 -26.81 22.36
N SER A 278 26.42 -26.28 22.89
CA SER A 278 26.41 -25.10 23.75
C SER A 278 26.63 -25.42 25.23
N SER A 279 27.36 -24.56 25.96
CA SER A 279 27.61 -24.69 27.41
C SER A 279 26.35 -24.55 28.29
N ILE A 280 25.20 -24.20 27.71
CA ILE A 280 23.88 -24.12 28.36
C ILE A 280 22.96 -25.28 28.00
N PHE A 281 23.42 -26.25 27.21
CA PHE A 281 22.69 -27.47 26.91
C PHE A 281 22.44 -28.26 28.20
N SER A 282 21.18 -28.59 28.47
CA SER A 282 20.82 -29.51 29.56
C SER A 282 19.60 -30.33 29.15
N ASP A 283 19.63 -31.63 29.45
CA ASP A 283 18.59 -32.63 29.13
C ASP A 283 17.29 -32.46 29.94
N HIS A 284 16.86 -31.23 30.20
CA HIS A 284 15.72 -30.92 31.05
C HIS A 284 14.50 -30.38 30.29
N PHE A 285 14.24 -30.96 29.11
CA PHE A 285 12.91 -31.02 28.52
C PHE A 285 12.58 -32.46 28.10
#